data_AF-A0A1I1SAG0-F1
#
_entry.id   AF-A0A1I1SAG0-F1
#
_cell.length_a   1.000
_cell.length_b   1.000
_cell.length_c   1.000
_cell.angle_alpha   90.00
_cell.angle_beta   90.00
_cell.angle_gamma   90.00
#
_symmetry.space_group_name_H-M   'P 1'
#
loop_
_entity.id
_entity.type
_entity.pdbx_description
1 polymer ?
#
loop_
_entity_poly.entity_id
_entity_poly.type
_entity_poly.pdbx_seq_one_letter_code
_entity_poly.pdbx_strand_id
1 'polypeptide(L)'
;MIETAEVYLLGTRIGFVHQGADDVSASFEYDKKFLTSGIELSPFKMPLSNRVYSFPELSHVEAFHGIPGLLADSLPDKFGNAVIDK
;
A
#
# COMPACT_ATOMS: atom_id res chain seq x y z
N MET A 1 10.46 -4.82 14.65
CA MET A 1 9.40 -4.01 14.01
C MET A 1 9.01 -4.73 12.73
N ILE A 2 7.73 -4.77 12.37
CA ILE A 2 7.31 -5.34 11.08
C ILE A 2 7.28 -4.19 10.09
N GLU A 3 8.10 -4.27 9.04
CA GLU A 3 8.27 -3.19 8.04
C GLU A 3 7.61 -3.55 6.71
N THR A 4 7.17 -4.80 6.54
CA THR A 4 6.58 -5.29 5.29
C THR A 4 5.29 -6.02 5.57
N ALA A 5 4.26 -5.74 4.77
CA ALA A 5 3.01 -6.48 4.77
C ALA A 5 2.68 -6.99 3.37
N GLU A 6 2.05 -8.16 3.31
CA GLU A 6 1.53 -8.72 2.07
C GLU A 6 0.15 -8.14 1.77
N VAL A 7 -0.10 -7.81 0.51
CA VAL A 7 -1.39 -7.29 0.05
C VAL A 7 -2.12 -8.38 -0.70
N TYR A 8 -3.37 -8.63 -0.31
CA TYR A 8 -4.23 -9.64 -0.90
C TYR A 8 -5.48 -9.02 -1.52
N LEU A 9 -5.86 -9.51 -2.70
CA LEU A 9 -7.14 -9.25 -3.34
C LEU A 9 -7.85 -10.59 -3.56
N LEU A 10 -9.00 -10.79 -2.91
CA LEU A 10 -9.81 -12.02 -3.02
C LEU A 10 -8.98 -13.30 -2.81
N GLY A 11 -8.11 -13.31 -1.79
CA GLY A 11 -7.23 -14.45 -1.48
C GLY A 11 -6.02 -14.61 -2.40
N THR A 12 -5.88 -13.78 -3.44
CA THR A 12 -4.69 -13.75 -4.31
C THR A 12 -3.72 -12.69 -3.81
N ARG A 13 -2.46 -13.05 -3.56
CA ARG A 13 -1.43 -12.07 -3.21
C ARG A 13 -1.11 -11.24 -4.44
N ILE A 14 -1.30 -9.93 -4.32
CA ILE A 14 -1.11 -8.98 -5.42
C ILE A 14 0.20 -8.21 -5.32
N GLY A 15 0.79 -8.15 -4.13
CA GLY A 15 2.00 -7.38 -3.91
C GLY A 15 2.38 -7.27 -2.45
N PHE A 16 3.30 -6.34 -2.21
CA PHE A 16 3.89 -6.07 -0.91
C PHE A 16 3.88 -4.57 -0.69
N VAL A 17 3.56 -4.16 0.54
CA VAL A 17 3.79 -2.80 1.03
C VAL A 17 4.95 -2.82 2.01
N HIS A 18 5.88 -1.89 1.88
CA HIS A 18 7.05 -1.76 2.74
C HIS A 18 7.19 -0.33 3.25
N GLN A 19 7.42 -0.20 4.55
CA GLN A 19 7.71 1.06 5.23
C GLN A 19 8.67 0.78 6.39
N GLY A 20 9.93 1.23 6.24
CA GLY A 20 10.91 1.24 7.30
C GLY A 20 10.61 2.29 8.37
N ALA A 21 11.30 2.20 9.51
CA ALA A 21 11.08 3.12 10.64
C ALA A 21 11.38 4.59 10.30
N ASP A 22 12.32 4.84 9.38
CA ASP A 22 12.75 6.18 8.98
C ASP A 22 12.11 6.65 7.65
N ASP A 23 11.25 5.83 7.06
CA ASP A 23 10.63 6.13 5.78
C ASP A 23 9.47 7.11 5.94
N VAL A 24 9.49 8.18 5.14
CA VAL A 24 8.46 9.23 5.14
C VAL A 24 7.16 8.77 4.49
N SER A 25 7.21 7.71 3.68
CA SER A 25 6.05 7.12 3.00
C SER A 25 6.27 5.63 2.73
N ALA A 26 5.17 4.89 2.62
CA ALA A 26 5.23 3.48 2.26
C ALA A 26 5.45 3.31 0.75
N SER A 27 6.15 2.25 0.39
CA SER A 27 6.35 1.81 -0.98
C SER A 27 5.53 0.55 -1.26
N PHE A 28 5.11 0.37 -2.52
CA PHE A 28 4.36 -0.79 -2.98
C PHE A 28 5.02 -1.41 -4.20
N GLU A 29 5.07 -2.74 -4.24
CA GLU A 29 5.47 -3.51 -5.42
C GLU A 29 4.48 -4.63 -5.71
N TYR A 30 4.24 -4.90 -6.99
CA TYR A 30 3.41 -6.03 -7.41
C TYR A 30 4.16 -7.36 -7.24
N ASP A 31 3.44 -8.40 -6.84
CA ASP A 31 3.98 -9.76 -6.83
C ASP A 31 4.31 -10.18 -8.27
N LYS A 32 5.50 -10.75 -8.50
CA LYS A 32 5.93 -11.23 -9.82
C LYS A 32 4.93 -12.20 -10.46
N LYS A 33 4.26 -13.03 -9.67
CA LYS A 33 3.21 -13.93 -10.14
C LYS A 33 1.94 -13.18 -10.55
N PHE A 34 1.64 -12.05 -9.90
CA PHE A 34 0.49 -11.24 -10.21
C PHE A 34 0.69 -10.40 -11.50
N LEU A 35 1.93 -10.06 -11.84
CA LEU A 35 2.26 -9.34 -13.09
C LEU A 35 1.75 -10.05 -14.36
N THR A 36 1.62 -11.38 -14.35
CA THR A 36 1.12 -12.13 -15.51
C THR A 36 -0.41 -12.08 -15.64
N SER A 37 -1.12 -11.53 -14.66
CA SER A 37 -2.59 -11.45 -14.67
C SER A 37 -3.15 -10.47 -15.71
N GLY A 38 -2.38 -9.43 -16.07
CA GLY A 38 -2.87 -8.32 -16.88
C GLY A 38 -3.87 -7.40 -16.18
N ILE A 39 -4.14 -7.61 -14.88
CA ILE A 39 -5.08 -6.78 -14.11
C ILE A 39 -4.35 -5.53 -13.60
N GLU A 40 -4.81 -4.36 -14.03
CA GLU A 40 -4.30 -3.08 -13.55
C GLU A 40 -5.19 -2.51 -12.43
N LEU A 41 -4.72 -2.60 -11.18
CA LEU A 41 -5.49 -2.11 -10.02
C LEU A 41 -5.56 -0.59 -9.96
N SER A 42 -4.52 0.08 -10.47
CA SER A 42 -4.46 1.53 -10.55
C SER A 42 -3.70 1.96 -11.81
N PRO A 43 -4.32 1.85 -13.00
CA PRO A 43 -3.68 2.06 -14.30
C PRO A 43 -2.89 3.37 -14.43
N PHE A 44 -3.36 4.44 -13.80
CA PHE A 44 -2.77 5.77 -13.96
C PHE A 44 -1.65 6.09 -12.97
N LYS A 45 -1.71 5.52 -11.75
CA LYS A 45 -0.75 5.82 -10.67
C LYS A 45 0.21 4.67 -10.39
N MET A 46 -0.25 3.44 -10.58
CA MET A 46 0.51 2.21 -10.39
C MET A 46 0.21 1.20 -11.51
N PRO A 47 0.60 1.48 -12.77
CA PRO A 47 0.44 0.53 -13.89
C PRO A 47 1.01 -0.86 -13.56
N LEU A 48 0.54 -1.92 -14.17
CA LEU A 48 1.04 -3.26 -13.87
C LEU A 48 2.49 -3.41 -14.37
N SER A 49 3.47 -3.42 -13.47
CA SER A 49 4.89 -3.48 -13.84
C SER A 49 5.77 -3.93 -12.68
N ASN A 50 6.98 -4.42 -13.00
CA ASN A 50 8.00 -4.82 -12.03
C ASN A 50 8.79 -3.62 -11.50
N ARG A 51 8.09 -2.58 -11.01
CA ARG A 51 8.69 -1.38 -10.40
C ARG A 51 8.13 -1.19 -9.00
N VAL A 52 8.91 -0.52 -8.16
CA VAL A 52 8.48 -0.06 -6.85
C VAL A 52 7.79 1.30 -7.02
N TYR A 53 6.59 1.42 -6.45
CA TYR A 53 5.81 2.65 -6.40
C TYR A 53 5.94 3.28 -5.03
N SER A 54 6.22 4.58 -4.99
CA SER A 54 6.16 5.37 -3.75
C SER A 54 5.53 6.71 -4.08
N PHE A 55 4.86 7.29 -3.08
CA PHE A 55 4.19 8.58 -3.20
C PHE A 55 4.53 9.48 -2.00
N PRO A 56 5.79 9.96 -1.88
CA PRO A 56 6.20 10.80 -0.76
C PRO A 56 5.33 12.05 -0.59
N GLU A 57 4.77 12.57 -1.67
CA GLU A 57 3.85 13.71 -1.66
C GLU A 57 2.56 13.46 -0.88
N LEU A 58 2.17 12.18 -0.68
CA LEU A 58 0.98 11.81 0.10
C LEU A 58 1.25 11.73 1.61
N SER A 59 2.51 11.83 2.06
CA SER A 59 2.87 11.81 3.50
C SER A 59 2.24 12.97 4.28
N HIS A 60 2.03 14.11 3.62
CA HIS A 60 1.44 15.30 4.21
C HIS A 60 -0.09 15.37 4.07
N VAL A 61 -0.70 14.38 3.41
CA VAL A 61 -2.15 14.33 3.23
C VAL A 61 -2.72 13.37 4.27
N GLU A 62 -3.46 13.92 5.23
CA GLU A 62 -4.02 13.15 6.36
C GLU A 62 -4.80 11.91 5.88
N ALA A 63 -5.55 12.02 4.78
CA ALA A 63 -6.35 10.91 4.27
C ALA A 63 -5.53 9.69 3.77
N PHE A 64 -4.25 9.87 3.46
CA PHE A 64 -3.40 8.81 2.91
C PHE A 64 -2.34 8.29 3.88
N HIS A 65 -1.98 9.07 4.90
CA HIS A 65 -0.94 8.71 5.86
C HIS A 65 0.38 8.24 5.21
N GLY A 66 0.73 8.80 4.05
CA GLY A 66 1.92 8.39 3.30
C GLY A 66 1.85 7.01 2.63
N ILE A 67 0.67 6.41 2.52
CA ILE A 67 0.45 5.13 1.86
C ILE A 67 -0.14 5.35 0.45
N PRO A 68 0.20 4.49 -0.55
CA PRO A 68 -0.47 4.50 -1.84
C PRO A 68 -2.00 4.49 -1.70
N GLY A 69 -2.68 5.35 -2.47
CA GLY A 69 -4.13 5.52 -2.34
C GLY A 69 -4.96 4.27 -2.53
N LEU A 70 -4.46 3.27 -3.27
CA LEU A 70 -5.10 1.95 -3.39
C LEU A 70 -5.26 1.24 -2.04
N LEU A 71 -4.34 1.49 -1.09
CA LEU A 71 -4.28 0.80 0.20
C LEU A 71 -4.77 1.67 1.36
N ALA A 72 -4.83 2.99 1.19
CA ALA A 72 -5.15 3.92 2.27
C ALA A 72 -6.51 3.64 2.93
N ASP A 73 -7.51 3.21 2.16
CA ASP A 73 -8.86 2.87 2.68
C ASP A 73 -8.87 1.59 3.55
N SER A 74 -7.78 0.81 3.54
CA SER A 74 -7.63 -0.37 4.40
C SER A 74 -7.07 -0.03 5.78
N LEU A 75 -6.62 1.21 5.99
CA LEU A 75 -6.12 1.66 7.29
C LEU A 75 -7.29 1.97 8.23
N PRO A 76 -7.10 1.78 9.55
CA PRO A 76 -8.08 2.20 10.53
C PRO A 76 -8.29 3.72 10.44
N ASP A 77 -9.55 4.12 10.37
CA ASP A 77 -9.95 5.51 10.51
C ASP A 77 -9.83 5.98 11.98
N LYS A 78 -10.24 7.22 12.26
CA LYS A 78 -10.20 7.78 13.61
C LYS A 78 -10.94 6.91 14.64
N PHE A 79 -12.05 6.30 14.25
CA PHE A 79 -12.81 5.42 15.13
C PHE A 79 -12.09 4.08 15.32
N GLY A 80 -11.58 3.49 14.23
CA GLY A 80 -10.81 2.26 14.26
C GLY A 80 -9.59 2.34 15.16
N ASN A 81 -8.81 3.43 15.08
CA ASN A 81 -7.67 3.67 15.97
C ASN A 81 -8.10 3.72 17.44
N ALA A 82 -9.20 4.40 17.75
CA ALA A 82 -9.71 4.48 19.13
C ALA A 82 -10.16 3.13 19.71
N VAL A 83 -10.52 2.16 18.85
CA VAL A 83 -10.83 0.78 19.27
C VAL A 83 -9.56 -0.04 19.47
N ILE A 84 -8.54 0.16 18.63
CA ILE A 84 -7.26 -0.57 18.68
C ILE A 84 -6.40 -0.13 19.86
N ASP A 85 -6.36 1.16 20.17
CA ASP A 85 -5.52 1.75 21.23
C ASP A 85 -6.04 1.48 22.67
N LYS A 86 -7.06 0.63 22.80
CA LYS A 86 -7.70 0.28 24.08
C LYS A 86 -7.15 -1.02 24.65
#